data_AF-A0A8S3C5Q7-F1
#
_entry.id   AF-A0A8S3C5Q7-F1
#
_cell.length_a   1.000
_cell.length_b   1.000
_cell.length_c   1.000
_cell.angle_alpha   90.00
_cell.angle_beta   90.00
_cell.angle_gamma   90.00
#
_symmetry.space_group_name_H-M   'P 1'
#
loop_
_entity.id
_entity.type
_entity.pdbx_description
1 polymer ?
#
loop_
_entity_poly.entity_id
_entity_poly.type
_entity_poly.pdbx_seq_one_letter_code
_entity_poly.pdbx_strand_id
1 'polypeptide(L)'
;PVPFQKLPPGSIKPDGWLLGQLRSQINGLNGKLSEISDYLIYDQCGWVDPTKSAWEELPYWLRGFADLAFVTGDQTTLALA
;
A
#
# COMPACT_ATOMS: atom_id res chain seq x y z
N PRO A 1 24.21 -19.92 9.80
CA PRO A 1 23.61 -18.65 9.32
C PRO A 1 24.61 -17.88 8.44
N VAL A 2 24.19 -17.43 7.25
CA VAL A 2 25.03 -16.59 6.38
C VAL A 2 24.92 -15.14 6.86
N PRO A 3 26.03 -14.45 7.20
CA PRO A 3 25.99 -13.03 7.58
C PRO A 3 25.26 -12.19 6.51
N PHE A 4 24.42 -11.24 6.95
CA PHE A 4 23.65 -10.34 6.09
C PHE A 4 22.70 -11.00 5.08
N GLN A 5 22.28 -12.24 5.34
CA GLN A 5 21.23 -12.87 4.54
C GLN A 5 19.95 -12.01 4.58
N LYS A 6 19.41 -11.68 3.40
CA LYS A 6 18.11 -11.01 3.29
C LYS A 6 17.03 -11.86 3.95
N LEU A 7 16.26 -11.25 4.83
CA LEU A 7 15.12 -11.89 5.46
C LEU A 7 13.96 -11.97 4.45
N PRO A 8 13.19 -13.08 4.44
CA PRO A 8 11.93 -13.12 3.70
C PRO A 8 11.00 -11.98 4.12
N PRO A 9 10.19 -11.41 3.20
CA PRO A 9 9.12 -10.48 3.57
C PRO A 9 8.23 -11.04 4.68
N GLY A 10 7.82 -10.19 5.63
CA GLY A 10 7.02 -10.60 6.80
C GLY A 10 7.82 -11.24 7.95
N SER A 11 9.14 -11.47 7.79
CA SER A 11 9.99 -11.98 8.89
C SER A 11 10.16 -10.98 10.04
N ILE A 12 9.92 -9.70 9.78
CA ILE A 12 9.91 -8.62 10.77
C ILE A 12 8.47 -8.11 10.85
N LYS A 13 7.96 -8.00 12.07
CA LYS A 13 6.64 -7.42 12.34
C LYS A 13 6.81 -6.14 13.16
N PRO A 14 6.09 -5.06 12.81
CA PRO A 14 6.13 -3.82 13.56
C PRO A 14 5.42 -4.00 14.89
N ASP A 15 5.90 -3.31 15.93
CA ASP A 15 5.26 -3.28 17.25
C ASP A 15 5.42 -1.89 17.90
N GLY A 16 4.73 -1.65 19.01
CA GLY A 16 4.79 -0.43 19.81
C GLY A 16 4.48 0.82 18.98
N TRP A 17 5.37 1.81 19.07
CA TRP A 17 5.19 3.10 18.39
C TRP A 17 5.09 2.95 16.87
N LEU A 18 5.94 2.12 16.25
CA LEU A 18 5.94 1.95 14.79
C LEU A 18 4.62 1.33 14.31
N LEU A 19 4.12 0.30 15.02
CA LEU A 19 2.81 -0.28 14.70
C LEU A 19 1.69 0.77 14.80
N GLY A 20 1.74 1.66 15.79
CA GLY A 20 0.81 2.79 15.91
C GLY A 20 0.86 3.75 14.72
N GLN A 21 2.07 4.08 14.23
CA GLN A 21 2.24 4.95 13.06
C GLN A 21 1.68 4.29 11.79
N LEU A 22 1.97 3.01 11.57
CA LEU A 22 1.49 2.27 10.41
C LEU A 22 -0.04 2.14 10.42
N ARG A 23 -0.65 1.87 11.59
CA ARG A 23 -2.11 1.91 11.73
C ARG A 23 -2.69 3.29 11.48
N SER A 24 -1.99 4.36 11.86
CA SER A 24 -2.43 5.72 11.57
C SER A 24 -2.38 6.03 10.06
N GLN A 25 -1.41 5.48 9.33
CA GLN A 25 -1.36 5.57 7.86
C GLN A 25 -2.52 4.82 7.20
N ILE A 26 -2.84 3.61 7.65
CA ILE A 26 -4.00 2.83 7.17
C ILE A 26 -5.30 3.61 7.41
N ASN A 27 -5.48 4.17 8.60
CA ASN A 27 -6.69 4.91 8.94
C ASN A 27 -6.72 6.34 8.39
N GLY A 28 -5.61 6.80 7.80
CA GLY A 28 -5.39 8.15 7.31
C GLY A 28 -5.44 8.25 5.78
N LEU A 29 -4.73 9.25 5.25
CA LEU A 29 -4.74 9.56 3.82
C LEU A 29 -4.32 8.36 2.95
N ASN A 30 -3.27 7.64 3.36
CA ASN A 30 -2.73 6.54 2.56
C ASN A 30 -3.75 5.42 2.38
N GLY A 31 -4.40 4.97 3.46
CA GLY A 31 -5.38 3.88 3.35
C GLY A 31 -6.74 4.29 2.80
N LYS A 32 -7.01 5.59 2.69
CA LYS A 32 -8.26 6.13 2.13
C LYS A 32 -8.10 6.73 0.73
N LEU A 33 -6.89 6.71 0.15
CA LEU A 33 -6.63 7.44 -1.09
C LEU A 33 -7.51 6.95 -2.25
N SER A 34 -7.85 5.66 -2.28
CA SER A 34 -8.77 5.07 -3.26
C SER A 34 -10.19 5.63 -3.20
N GLU A 35 -10.61 6.21 -2.07
CA GLU A 35 -11.93 6.82 -1.89
C GLU A 35 -11.98 8.28 -2.37
N ILE A 36 -10.82 8.94 -2.52
CA ILE A 36 -10.73 10.40 -2.72
C ILE A 36 -9.97 10.83 -3.96
N SER A 37 -9.08 9.98 -4.51
CA SER A 37 -8.24 10.36 -5.64
C SER A 37 -8.93 10.06 -6.97
N ASP A 38 -9.06 11.10 -7.80
CA ASP A 38 -9.62 11.00 -9.15
C ASP A 38 -8.79 10.08 -10.06
N TYR A 39 -7.51 9.87 -9.74
CA TYR A 39 -6.61 9.01 -10.52
C TYR A 39 -6.68 7.53 -10.14
N LEU A 40 -7.25 7.20 -8.97
CA LEU A 40 -7.41 5.83 -8.49
C LEU A 40 -8.77 5.22 -8.87
N ILE A 41 -9.64 6.00 -9.53
CA ILE A 41 -10.93 5.51 -10.00
C ILE A 41 -10.71 4.48 -11.12
N TYR A 42 -11.10 3.23 -10.86
CA TYR A 42 -10.76 2.07 -11.69
C TYR A 42 -11.13 2.24 -13.18
N ASP A 43 -12.32 2.76 -13.48
CA ASP A 43 -12.84 2.93 -14.84
C ASP A 43 -12.29 4.18 -15.57
N GLN A 44 -11.54 5.04 -14.87
CA GLN A 44 -10.89 6.22 -15.43
C GLN A 44 -9.36 6.10 -15.45
N CYS A 45 -8.81 4.99 -14.96
CA CYS A 45 -7.39 4.79 -14.78
C CYS A 45 -6.70 4.28 -16.06
N GLY A 46 -5.69 5.01 -16.53
CA GLY A 46 -4.86 4.64 -17.68
C GLY A 46 -4.03 3.37 -17.51
N TRP A 47 -3.83 2.91 -16.27
CA TRP A 47 -3.18 1.63 -15.96
C TRP A 47 -4.11 0.43 -16.16
N VAL A 48 -5.42 0.65 -16.26
CA VAL A 48 -6.44 -0.38 -16.55
C VAL A 48 -6.90 -0.29 -18.00
N ASP A 49 -7.19 0.93 -18.47
CA ASP A 49 -7.59 1.21 -19.84
C ASP A 49 -6.58 2.15 -20.51
N PRO A 50 -5.79 1.69 -21.49
CA PRO A 50 -4.74 2.50 -22.12
C PRO A 50 -5.28 3.70 -22.92
N THR A 51 -6.60 3.84 -23.09
CA THR A 51 -7.22 5.03 -23.69
C THR A 51 -7.37 6.20 -22.70
N LYS A 52 -7.13 5.97 -21.41
CA LYS A 52 -7.23 6.97 -20.33
C LYS A 52 -5.86 7.49 -19.88
N SER A 53 -5.84 8.47 -18.97
CA SER A 53 -4.60 9.02 -18.42
C SER A 53 -3.98 8.06 -17.40
N ALA A 54 -2.70 7.70 -17.60
CA ALA A 54 -1.94 6.78 -16.73
C ALA A 54 -1.02 7.55 -15.78
N TRP A 55 -1.58 8.47 -15.00
CA TRP A 55 -0.79 9.29 -14.06
C TRP A 55 -0.07 8.43 -13.00
N GLU A 56 1.11 8.86 -12.57
CA GLU A 56 1.99 8.07 -11.69
C GLU A 56 1.52 7.97 -10.23
N GLU A 57 0.48 8.71 -9.83
CA GLU A 57 -0.08 8.63 -8.48
C GLU A 57 -0.52 7.21 -8.12
N LEU A 58 -1.21 6.51 -9.02
CA LEU A 58 -1.67 5.14 -8.77
C LEU A 58 -0.52 4.17 -8.49
N PRO A 59 0.51 4.01 -9.34
CA PRO A 59 1.59 3.07 -9.07
C PRO A 59 2.46 3.49 -7.86
N TYR A 60 2.58 4.79 -7.58
CA TYR A 60 3.31 5.26 -6.40
C TYR A 60 2.55 4.98 -5.11
N TRP A 61 1.24 5.21 -5.10
CA TRP A 61 0.38 4.84 -3.99
C TRP A 61 0.36 3.33 -3.79
N LEU A 62 0.09 2.55 -4.84
CA LEU A 62 -0.03 1.09 -4.75
C LEU A 62 1.23 0.43 -4.17
N ARG A 63 2.41 0.91 -4.55
CA ARG A 63 3.68 0.43 -3.99
C ARG A 63 3.73 0.60 -2.47
N GLY A 64 3.42 1.79 -1.97
CA GLY A 64 3.47 2.07 -0.53
C GLY A 64 2.31 1.43 0.25
N PHE A 65 1.11 1.41 -0.34
CA PHE A 65 -0.10 0.83 0.23
C PHE A 65 0.02 -0.70 0.37
N ALA A 66 0.53 -1.39 -0.66
CA ALA A 66 0.78 -2.82 -0.59
C ALA A 66 1.79 -3.19 0.51
N ASP A 67 2.92 -2.48 0.58
CA ASP A 67 3.92 -2.70 1.64
C ASP A 67 3.31 -2.50 3.05
N LEU A 68 2.44 -1.49 3.20
CA LEU A 68 1.71 -1.21 4.44
C LEU A 68 0.74 -2.35 4.80
N ALA A 69 0.02 -2.90 3.82
CA ALA A 69 -0.87 -4.04 4.00
C ALA A 69 -0.10 -5.28 4.50
N PHE A 70 0.99 -5.63 3.81
CA PHE A 70 1.79 -6.81 4.13
C PHE A 70 2.50 -6.71 5.48
N VAL A 71 3.05 -5.54 5.83
CA VAL A 71 3.81 -5.37 7.07
C VAL A 71 2.90 -5.32 8.30
N THR A 72 1.66 -4.85 8.16
CA THR A 72 0.69 -4.77 9.26
C THR A 72 -0.20 -6.00 9.38
N GLY A 73 -0.40 -6.74 8.29
CA GLY A 73 -1.33 -7.87 8.22
C GLY A 73 -2.80 -7.45 8.30
N ASP A 74 -3.10 -6.17 8.05
CA ASP A 74 -4.47 -5.66 8.08
C ASP A 74 -5.29 -6.25 6.94
N GLN A 75 -6.37 -6.96 7.28
CA GLN A 75 -7.13 -7.76 6.31
C GLN A 75 -7.86 -6.91 5.29
N THR A 76 -8.35 -5.73 5.68
CA THR A 76 -9.05 -4.82 4.76
C THR A 76 -8.06 -4.23 3.75
N THR A 77 -6.91 -3.78 4.24
CA THR A 77 -5.83 -3.24 3.40
C THR A 77 -5.27 -4.32 2.45
N LEU A 78 -5.08 -5.55 2.94
CA LEU A 78 -4.62 -6.69 2.15
C LEU A 78 -5.61 -7.12 1.06
N ALA A 79 -6.91 -7.01 1.32
CA ALA A 79 -7.93 -7.37 0.33
C ALA A 79 -8.03 -6.34 -0.81
N LEU A 80 -7.64 -5.09 -0.54
CA LEU A 80 -7.67 -4.00 -1.52
C LEU A 80 -6.38 -3.91 -2.36
N ALA A 81 -5.23 -4.30 -1.78
CA ALA A 81 -3.91 -4.26 -2.42
C ALA A 81 -3.72 -5.39 -3.46
#